data_AF-A0A1I0HA63-F1
#
_entry.id   AF-A0A1I0HA63-F1
#
_cell.length_a   1.000
_cell.length_b   1.000
_cell.length_c   1.000
_cell.angle_alpha   90.00
_cell.angle_beta   90.00
_cell.angle_gamma   90.00
#
_symmetry.space_group_name_H-M   'P 1'
#
loop_
_entity.id
_entity.type
_entity.pdbx_description
1 polymer ?
#
loop_
_entity_poly.entity_id
_entity_poly.type
_entity_poly.pdbx_seq_one_letter_code
_entity_poly.pdbx_strand_id
1 'polypeptide(L)'
;MYTNFVLANTQGYDNSQLNFQKCIIGGNWTMIVSFSIALICLMVTFQFEQHFTLHTQIFAHIATILFAGLFKIGYVLRCVGVHGLGYKVF
;
A
#
# COMPACT_ATOMS: atom_id res chain seq x y z
N MET A 1 17.94 -5.59 -1.23
CA MET A 1 16.50 -5.34 -1.48
C MET A 1 15.84 -5.03 -0.14
N TYR A 2 15.31 -3.81 0.06
CA TYR A 2 14.58 -3.44 1.29
C TYR A 2 13.15 -4.01 1.24
N THR A 3 13.05 -5.33 1.29
CA THR A 3 11.82 -6.13 1.37
C THR A 3 11.48 -6.44 2.83
N ASN A 4 11.77 -5.51 3.74
CA ASN A 4 11.50 -5.71 5.15
C ASN A 4 10.01 -5.44 5.41
N PHE A 5 9.21 -6.51 5.36
CA PHE A 5 7.83 -6.54 5.83
C PHE A 5 7.76 -6.64 7.37
N VAL A 6 8.88 -7.02 7.99
CA VAL A 6 9.09 -7.16 9.44
C VAL A 6 10.31 -6.32 9.80
N LEU A 7 10.36 -5.79 11.02
CA LEU A 7 11.49 -5.01 11.53
C LEU A 7 12.78 -5.86 11.44
N ALA A 8 13.57 -5.69 10.36
CA ALA A 8 14.89 -6.30 10.28
C ALA A 8 15.71 -5.78 11.45
N ASN A 9 16.43 -6.67 12.13
CA ASN A 9 17.16 -6.41 13.36
C ASN A 9 18.13 -5.21 13.21
N THR A 10 17.66 -4.01 13.54
CA THR A 10 18.39 -2.74 13.38
C THR A 10 19.25 -2.45 14.61
N GLN A 11 20.15 -3.36 14.94
CA GLN A 11 21.16 -3.17 16.00
C GLN A 11 22.06 -1.99 15.62
N GLY A 12 21.78 -0.78 16.15
CA GLY A 12 22.58 0.43 15.94
C GLY A 12 21.91 1.61 15.22
N TYR A 13 20.60 1.60 15.02
CA TYR A 13 19.86 2.68 14.33
C TYR A 13 19.44 3.81 15.29
N ASP A 14 19.65 5.07 14.89
CA ASP A 14 19.18 6.25 15.63
C ASP A 14 17.62 6.34 15.62
N ASN A 15 17.03 7.04 16.60
CA ASN A 15 15.57 7.17 16.73
C ASN A 15 14.89 7.74 15.48
N SER A 16 15.53 8.69 14.79
CA SER A 16 15.00 9.27 13.54
C SER A 16 14.90 8.21 12.43
N GLN A 17 15.96 7.42 12.36
CA GLN A 17 16.18 6.35 11.41
C GLN A 17 15.15 5.20 11.62
N LEU A 18 14.81 4.84 12.88
CA LEU A 18 13.73 3.89 13.19
C LEU A 18 12.34 4.38 12.73
N ASN A 19 12.05 5.68 12.81
CA ASN A 19 10.78 6.24 12.36
C ASN A 19 10.61 6.12 10.83
N PHE A 20 11.69 6.32 10.07
CA PHE A 20 11.68 6.10 8.62
C PHE A 20 11.47 4.63 8.26
N GLN A 21 12.08 3.70 9.00
CA GLN A 21 11.86 2.26 8.78
C GLN A 21 10.39 1.87 9.03
N LYS A 22 9.76 2.39 10.08
CA LYS A 22 8.33 2.20 10.34
C LYS A 22 7.47 2.79 9.22
N CYS A 23 7.84 3.95 8.68
CA CYS A 23 7.15 4.57 7.54
C CYS A 23 7.21 3.69 6.28
N ILE A 24 8.36 3.07 5.98
CA ILE A 24 8.51 2.13 4.86
C ILE A 24 7.64 0.89 5.05
N ILE A 25 7.64 0.31 6.26
CA ILE A 25 6.82 -0.86 6.58
C ILE A 25 5.34 -0.52 6.42
N GLY A 26 4.92 0.64 6.94
CA GLY A 26 3.57 1.17 6.76
C GLY A 26 3.22 1.34 5.28
N GLY A 27 4.09 1.97 4.48
CA GLY A 27 3.90 2.15 3.05
C GLY A 27 3.79 0.83 2.27
N ASN A 28 4.58 -0.18 2.65
CA ASN A 28 4.54 -1.49 2.04
C ASN A 28 3.26 -2.26 2.38
N TRP A 29 2.82 -2.18 3.65
CA TRP A 29 1.55 -2.77 4.08
C TRP A 29 0.35 -2.08 3.41
N THR A 30 0.36 -0.75 3.30
CA THR A 30 -0.71 -0.01 2.64
C THR A 30 -0.78 -0.33 1.15
N MET A 31 0.36 -0.56 0.47
CA MET A 31 0.36 -1.03 -0.92
C MET A 31 -0.27 -2.42 -1.06
N ILE A 32 0.10 -3.40 -0.23
CA ILE A 32 -0.49 -4.75 -0.29
C ILE A 32 -2.00 -4.68 -0.03
N VAL A 33 -2.40 -4.03 1.06
CA VAL A 33 -3.81 -3.94 1.45
C VAL A 33 -4.63 -3.25 0.36
N SER A 34 -4.15 -2.13 -0.17
CA SER A 34 -4.85 -1.39 -1.21
C SER A 34 -4.96 -2.19 -2.52
N PHE A 35 -3.92 -2.97 -2.86
CA PHE A 35 -3.95 -3.85 -4.02
C PHE A 35 -4.94 -5.01 -3.85
N SER A 36 -4.94 -5.67 -2.69
CA SER A 36 -5.89 -6.75 -2.39
C SER A 36 -7.33 -6.25 -2.43
N ILE A 37 -7.61 -5.07 -1.86
CA ILE A 37 -8.96 -4.48 -1.88
C ILE A 37 -9.36 -4.12 -3.30
N ALA A 38 -8.47 -3.51 -4.09
CA ALA A 38 -8.75 -3.21 -5.50
C ALA A 38 -9.07 -4.48 -6.31
N LEU A 39 -8.36 -5.58 -6.06
CA LEU A 39 -8.63 -6.87 -6.71
C LEU A 39 -10.00 -7.44 -6.31
N ILE A 40 -10.36 -7.38 -5.03
CA ILE A 40 -11.69 -7.79 -4.54
C ILE A 40 -12.78 -6.95 -5.22
N CYS A 41 -12.59 -5.63 -5.30
CA CYS A 41 -13.53 -4.72 -5.94
C CYS A 41 -13.73 -5.04 -7.43
N LEU A 42 -12.65 -5.42 -8.11
CA LEU A 42 -12.67 -5.85 -9.51
C LEU A 42 -13.43 -7.18 -9.65
N MET A 43 -13.20 -8.16 -8.77
CA MET A 43 -13.97 -9.41 -8.77
C MET A 43 -15.47 -9.16 -8.51
N VAL A 44 -15.82 -8.28 -7.56
CA VAL A 44 -17.22 -7.91 -7.31
C VAL A 44 -17.87 -7.28 -8.53
N THR A 45 -17.14 -6.40 -9.23
CA THR A 45 -17.65 -5.66 -10.39
C THR A 45 -17.83 -6.54 -11.63
N PHE A 46 -16.95 -7.52 -11.87
CA PHE A 46 -16.94 -8.31 -13.11
C PHE A 46 -17.37 -9.78 -12.93
N GLN A 47 -17.07 -10.41 -11.81
CA GLN A 47 -17.34 -11.84 -11.60
C GLN A 47 -18.68 -12.09 -10.91
N PHE A 48 -19.12 -11.17 -10.05
CA PHE A 48 -20.34 -11.31 -9.25
C PHE A 48 -21.44 -10.32 -9.65
N GLU A 49 -21.39 -9.75 -10.87
CA GLU A 49 -22.34 -8.74 -11.33
C GLU A 49 -23.81 -9.19 -11.16
N GLN A 50 -24.09 -10.48 -11.31
CA GLN A 50 -25.44 -11.03 -11.23
C GLN A 50 -25.98 -11.17 -9.79
N HIS A 51 -25.11 -11.10 -8.78
CA HIS A 51 -25.47 -11.26 -7.38
C HIS A 51 -25.62 -9.91 -6.65
N PHE A 52 -25.17 -8.81 -7.25
CA PHE A 52 -25.15 -7.50 -6.60
C PHE A 52 -26.05 -6.49 -7.32
N THR A 53 -26.58 -5.55 -6.55
CA THR A 53 -27.43 -4.47 -7.08
C THR A 53 -26.57 -3.42 -7.81
N LEU A 54 -27.17 -2.70 -8.76
CA LEU A 54 -26.53 -1.59 -9.48
C LEU A 54 -25.84 -0.59 -8.55
N HIS A 55 -26.46 -0.25 -7.41
CA HIS A 55 -25.87 0.65 -6.41
C HIS A 55 -24.54 0.12 -5.85
N THR A 56 -24.46 -1.19 -5.58
CA THR A 56 -23.25 -1.83 -5.05
C THR A 56 -22.13 -1.85 -6.08
N GLN A 57 -22.48 -2.03 -7.36
CA GLN A 57 -21.51 -2.03 -8.46
C GLN A 57 -20.93 -0.63 -8.70
N ILE A 58 -21.76 0.43 -8.64
CA ILE A 58 -21.29 1.83 -8.71
C ILE A 58 -20.35 2.14 -7.56
N PHE A 59 -20.72 1.74 -6.34
CA PHE A 59 -19.86 1.94 -5.16
C PHE A 59 -18.54 1.18 -5.29
N ALA A 60 -18.55 -0.08 -5.72
CA ALA A 60 -17.35 -0.87 -5.95
C ALA A 60 -16.45 -0.24 -7.02
N HIS A 61 -17.02 0.26 -8.10
CA HIS A 61 -16.25 0.91 -9.16
C HIS A 61 -15.56 2.20 -8.69
N ILE A 62 -16.25 3.02 -7.88
CA ILE A 62 -15.67 4.23 -7.27
C ILE A 62 -14.59 3.86 -6.24
N ALA A 63 -14.88 2.87 -5.39
CA ALA A 63 -13.94 2.37 -4.40
C ALA A 63 -12.65 1.86 -5.05
N THR A 64 -12.75 1.17 -6.20
CA THR A 64 -11.58 0.70 -6.97
C THR A 64 -10.64 1.86 -7.33
N ILE A 65 -11.18 2.98 -7.81
CA ILE A 65 -10.39 4.18 -8.17
C ILE A 65 -9.73 4.78 -6.92
N LEU A 66 -10.47 4.87 -5.81
CA LEU A 66 -9.96 5.39 -4.55
C LEU A 66 -8.79 4.54 -4.02
N PHE A 67 -8.94 3.21 -4.01
CA PHE A 67 -7.88 2.29 -3.56
C PHE A 67 -6.68 2.26 -4.50
N ALA A 68 -6.87 2.41 -5.81
CA ALA A 68 -5.78 2.60 -6.75
C ALA A 68 -4.99 3.90 -6.45
N GLY A 69 -5.68 4.97 -6.04
CA GLY A 69 -5.05 6.19 -5.55
C GLY A 69 -4.24 5.96 -4.27
N LEU A 70 -4.81 5.28 -3.27
CA LEU A 70 -4.12 4.92 -2.03
C LEU A 70 -2.88 4.05 -2.27
N PHE A 71 -2.92 3.15 -3.26
CA PHE A 71 -1.75 2.36 -3.66
C PHE A 71 -0.58 3.24 -4.12
N LYS A 72 -0.86 4.28 -4.92
CA LYS A 72 0.14 5.26 -5.36
C LYS A 72 0.72 6.05 -4.18
N ILE A 73 -0.12 6.42 -3.21
CA ILE A 73 0.34 7.08 -1.97
C ILE A 73 1.25 6.16 -1.14
N GLY A 74 0.90 4.87 -1.01
CA GLY A 74 1.76 3.87 -0.37
C GLY A 74 3.14 3.76 -1.02
N TYR A 75 3.20 3.83 -2.35
CA TYR A 75 4.48 3.86 -3.08
C TYR A 75 5.30 5.10 -2.76
N VAL A 76 4.68 6.28 -2.74
CA VAL A 76 5.37 7.53 -2.40
C VAL A 76 5.92 7.49 -0.97
N LEU A 77 5.14 6.99 0.00
CA LEU A 77 5.58 6.77 1.39
C LEU A 77 6.81 5.87 1.46
N ARG A 78 6.83 4.79 0.68
CA ARG A 78 8.00 3.90 0.57
C ARG A 78 9.21 4.63 0.01
N CYS A 79 9.06 5.42 -1.05
CA CYS A 79 10.15 6.21 -1.65
C CYS A 79 10.71 7.23 -0.66
N VAL A 80 9.83 7.97 0.04
CA VAL A 80 10.22 8.95 1.07
C VAL A 80 10.95 8.27 2.21
N GLY A 81 10.48 7.11 2.67
CA GLY A 81 11.15 6.35 3.71
C GLY A 81 12.54 5.87 3.28
N VAL A 82 12.69 5.30 2.08
CA VAL A 82 14.00 4.87 1.55
C VAL A 82 14.96 6.05 1.41
N HIS A 83 14.47 7.20 0.95
CA HIS A 83 15.26 8.42 0.86
C HIS A 83 15.68 8.94 2.25
N GLY A 84 14.79 8.88 3.25
CA GLY A 84 15.06 9.26 4.63
C GLY A 84 16.07 8.36 5.35
N LEU A 85 16.21 7.09 4.93
CA LEU A 85 17.26 6.18 5.41
C LEU A 85 18.63 6.44 4.75
N GLY A 86 18.74 7.43 3.86
CA GLY A 86 19.99 7.76 3.16
C GLY A 86 20.35 6.82 2.01
N TYR A 87 19.47 5.88 1.64
CA TYR A 87 19.69 5.02 0.49
C TYR A 87 19.41 5.78 -0.81
N LYS A 88 20.49 6.23 -1.47
CA LYS A 88 20.46 6.77 -2.84
C LYS A 88 20.33 5.64 -3.86
N VAL A 89 19.22 4.91 -3.83
CA VAL A 89 18.87 3.99 -4.93
C VAL A 89 17.95 4.75 -5.88
N PHE A 90 18.58 5.43 -6.85
CA PHE A 90 17.91 5.99 -8.02
C PHE A 90 17.56 4.88 -9.01
#